data_AF-A0A2E4EHQ1-F1
#
_entry.id   AF-A0A2E4EHQ1-F1
#
_cell.length_a   1.000
_cell.length_b   1.000
_cell.length_c   1.000
_cell.angle_alpha   90.00
_cell.angle_beta   90.00
_cell.angle_gamma   90.00
#
_symmetry.space_group_name_H-M   'P 1'
#
loop_
_entity.id
_entity.type
_entity.pdbx_description
1 polymer ?
#
loop_
_entity_poly.entity_id
_entity_poly.type
_entity_poly.pdbx_seq_one_letter_code
_entity_poly.pdbx_strand_id
1 'polypeptide(L)'
;MKTWTTLLFLFLLLTSYGQSNFDSSKISKGTNKIADDIEEVGVVMNSGIGYAGIRPKQYDNFIHLKEKATSDELKALTNHASPTVRCYAFWALSYDHSVDLFSIVLDHIDDTAMVDTQFGCIGSSKPVGDFFISVVTPRYIDLNSKKLDSAEFATLDSTLIYSTNYLWAKTKAINRAKPTEKLYPVIRELVVTDKHQPALVTLAKYLKEQDVKLILNNQFKSQYKGSGFLYTYKAICQFPHPDFFPLLETNQKKTLNKTHFSNEWRELYKAIACYKNNKAKELLQVPFTEVKHDDIRKYHIDFVYDAIQQYKSPIYDELLWRLWAEENRITIDVYTYLLDKNPEKAYELSKKNLENINAFGWGKDSLIKTMLDLTLTQDEAFALEIIRINIKQANVHLFLTFSTKAAELKDSSFIDPLFNRMETEWNAHVYLEVVKTLIAYDDSKINERIIATRKKNDELNKDWGGEALDKLLIDNGFNIKN
;
A
#
# COMPACT_ATOMS: atom_id res chain seq x y z
N MET A 1 9.94 43.66 46.86
CA MET A 1 8.69 43.45 46.07
C MET A 1 9.02 43.36 44.58
N LYS A 2 9.56 42.23 44.09
CA LYS A 2 9.82 42.01 42.64
C LYS A 2 10.28 40.58 42.34
N THR A 3 9.67 39.57 42.95
CA THR A 3 9.96 38.15 42.64
C THR A 3 8.73 37.23 42.77
N TRP A 4 7.57 37.75 43.17
CA TRP A 4 6.36 36.95 43.40
C TRP A 4 5.36 36.98 42.23
N THR A 5 5.59 37.84 41.22
CA THR A 5 4.71 37.94 40.04
C THR A 5 5.08 36.98 38.91
N THR A 6 6.26 36.35 38.94
CA THR A 6 6.71 35.44 37.87
C THR A 6 6.32 33.98 38.13
N LEU A 7 6.00 33.60 39.37
CA LEU A 7 5.56 32.23 39.70
C LEU A 7 4.06 31.98 39.46
N LEU A 8 3.23 33.02 39.37
CA LEU A 8 1.80 32.86 39.09
C LEU A 8 1.48 32.64 37.60
N PHE A 9 2.41 32.94 36.69
CA PHE A 9 2.22 32.73 35.25
C PHE A 9 2.72 31.36 34.75
N LEU A 10 3.49 30.61 35.57
CA LEU A 10 3.97 29.26 35.20
C LEU A 10 3.02 28.13 35.62
N PHE A 11 2.09 28.38 36.54
CA PHE A 11 1.10 27.37 36.98
C PHE A 11 -0.20 27.38 36.16
N LEU A 12 -0.35 28.31 35.21
CA LEU A 12 -1.51 28.41 34.31
C LEU A 12 -1.27 27.79 32.92
N LEU A 13 -0.14 27.10 32.71
CA LEU A 13 0.19 26.41 31.45
C LEU A 13 0.13 24.87 31.54
N LEU A 14 -0.40 24.33 32.64
CA LEU A 14 -0.69 22.90 32.82
C LEU A 14 -2.19 22.61 32.86
N THR A 15 -3.02 23.44 32.23
CA THR A 15 -4.34 22.98 31.82
C THR A 15 -4.11 22.07 30.61
N SER A 16 -4.10 20.76 30.86
CA SER A 16 -4.43 19.75 29.85
C SER A 16 -5.80 20.14 29.26
N TYR A 17 -5.77 20.95 28.21
CA TYR A 17 -6.95 21.35 27.45
C TYR A 17 -7.61 20.06 26.95
N GLY A 18 -8.77 19.72 27.53
CA GLY A 18 -9.59 18.57 27.12
C GLY A 18 -9.97 17.57 28.22
N GLN A 19 -9.42 17.64 29.44
CA GLN A 19 -9.83 16.71 30.51
C GLN A 19 -11.11 17.20 31.19
N SER A 20 -12.21 16.46 31.06
CA SER A 20 -13.36 16.64 31.95
C SER A 20 -13.02 16.11 33.35
N ASN A 21 -13.72 16.59 34.38
CA ASN A 21 -13.43 16.20 35.77
C ASN A 21 -13.76 14.72 35.99
N PHE A 22 -12.72 13.88 36.11
CA PHE A 22 -12.86 12.50 36.52
C PHE A 22 -13.33 12.40 37.98
N ASP A 23 -14.40 11.65 38.21
CA ASP A 23 -14.96 11.38 39.54
C ASP A 23 -14.78 9.90 39.88
N SER A 24 -13.74 9.59 40.64
CA SER A 24 -13.40 8.23 41.05
C SER A 24 -14.43 7.59 41.97
N SER A 25 -15.33 8.38 42.58
CA SER A 25 -16.42 7.86 43.42
C SER A 25 -17.47 7.10 42.61
N LYS A 26 -17.53 7.33 41.28
CA LYS A 26 -18.42 6.62 40.34
C LYS A 26 -17.90 5.24 39.94
N ILE A 27 -16.67 4.90 40.33
CA ILE A 27 -16.02 3.65 39.95
C ILE A 27 -15.99 2.70 41.15
N SER A 28 -16.48 1.48 40.97
CA SER A 28 -16.41 0.46 42.01
C SER A 28 -14.95 0.10 42.34
N LYS A 29 -14.72 -0.40 43.55
CA LYS A 29 -13.38 -0.83 43.98
C LYS A 29 -12.77 -1.90 43.06
N GLY A 30 -13.61 -2.80 42.53
CA GLY A 30 -13.17 -3.85 41.60
C GLY A 30 -12.69 -3.28 40.28
N THR A 31 -13.48 -2.36 39.70
CA THR A 31 -13.13 -1.69 38.44
C THR A 31 -11.90 -0.79 38.60
N ASN A 32 -11.77 -0.04 39.71
CA ASN A 32 -10.59 0.78 39.98
C ASN A 32 -9.31 -0.05 40.04
N LYS A 33 -9.33 -1.21 40.69
CA LYS A 33 -8.16 -2.10 40.73
C LYS A 33 -7.70 -2.51 39.32
N ILE A 34 -8.65 -2.82 38.44
CA ILE A 34 -8.33 -3.19 37.05
C ILE A 34 -7.78 -1.98 36.29
N ALA A 35 -8.33 -0.78 36.51
CA ALA A 35 -7.83 0.45 35.93
C ALA A 35 -6.39 0.75 36.39
N ASP A 36 -6.07 0.54 37.67
CA ASP A 36 -4.71 0.67 38.22
C ASP A 36 -3.75 -0.33 37.54
N ASP A 37 -4.16 -1.59 37.38
CA ASP A 37 -3.36 -2.63 36.71
C ASP A 37 -3.10 -2.29 35.21
N ILE A 38 -4.06 -1.62 34.56
CA ILE A 38 -3.94 -1.12 33.17
C ILE A 38 -3.00 0.08 33.11
N GLU A 39 -3.14 1.01 34.05
CA GLU A 39 -2.32 2.22 34.14
C GLU A 39 -0.85 1.88 34.39
N GLU A 40 -0.56 0.90 35.27
CA GLU A 40 0.79 0.46 35.59
C GLU A 40 1.59 0.03 34.35
N VAL A 41 0.94 -0.66 33.40
CA VAL A 41 1.60 -1.06 32.15
C VAL A 41 1.70 0.10 31.15
N GLY A 42 0.70 0.99 31.13
CA GLY A 42 0.77 2.24 30.38
C GLY A 42 0.72 2.14 28.85
N VAL A 43 0.49 0.96 28.27
CA VAL A 43 0.43 0.75 26.81
C VAL A 43 -0.88 0.07 26.41
N VAL A 44 -1.46 0.46 25.28
CA VAL A 44 -2.63 -0.21 24.68
C VAL A 44 -2.16 -1.32 23.73
N MET A 45 -2.36 -2.57 24.13
CA MET A 45 -1.99 -3.78 23.39
C MET A 45 -3.23 -4.54 22.90
N ASN A 46 -3.12 -5.24 21.76
CA ASN A 46 -4.15 -6.16 21.27
C ASN A 46 -3.90 -7.60 21.77
N SER A 47 -4.71 -8.54 21.27
CA SER A 47 -4.71 -9.94 21.71
C SER A 47 -3.44 -10.73 21.43
N GLY A 48 -2.54 -10.22 20.59
CA GLY A 48 -1.29 -10.88 20.22
C GLY A 48 -0.26 -9.88 19.75
N ILE A 49 0.89 -9.84 20.42
CA ILE A 49 1.99 -8.91 20.16
C ILE A 49 3.28 -9.62 19.78
N GLY A 50 4.12 -8.92 19.02
CA GLY A 50 5.42 -9.42 18.55
C GLY A 50 5.33 -10.54 17.52
N TYR A 51 6.49 -11.02 17.06
CA TYR A 51 6.60 -12.04 16.01
C TYR A 51 5.87 -13.34 16.36
N ALA A 52 5.88 -13.73 17.63
CA ALA A 52 5.24 -14.95 18.12
C ALA A 52 3.74 -14.78 18.44
N GLY A 53 3.15 -13.59 18.26
CA GLY A 53 1.73 -13.34 18.53
C GLY A 53 1.35 -13.60 19.99
N ILE A 54 2.23 -13.28 20.93
CA ILE A 54 2.06 -13.59 22.35
C ILE A 54 0.91 -12.75 22.91
N ARG A 55 -0.02 -13.39 23.60
CA ARG A 55 -1.09 -12.71 24.32
C ARG A 55 -0.52 -11.98 25.55
N PRO A 56 -0.55 -10.63 25.60
CA PRO A 56 0.04 -9.90 26.72
C PRO A 56 -0.94 -9.84 27.91
N LYS A 57 -0.40 -9.85 29.15
CA LYS A 57 -1.19 -9.65 30.37
C LYS A 57 -2.04 -8.38 30.31
N GLN A 58 -1.54 -7.34 29.65
CA GLN A 58 -2.28 -6.09 29.46
C GLN A 58 -3.58 -6.26 28.67
N TYR A 59 -3.61 -7.18 27.70
CA TYR A 59 -4.84 -7.51 27.01
C TYR A 59 -5.80 -8.30 27.90
N ASP A 60 -5.30 -9.14 28.81
CA ASP A 60 -6.14 -9.79 29.83
C ASP A 60 -6.76 -8.77 30.79
N ASN A 61 -5.99 -7.76 31.22
CA ASN A 61 -6.52 -6.64 32.00
C ASN A 61 -7.65 -5.91 31.26
N PHE A 62 -7.50 -5.68 29.95
CA PHE A 62 -8.57 -5.12 29.11
C PHE A 62 -9.81 -6.01 29.05
N ILE A 63 -9.65 -7.32 28.86
CA ILE A 63 -10.78 -8.26 28.86
C ILE A 63 -11.49 -8.25 30.22
N HIS A 64 -10.74 -8.25 31.32
CA HIS A 64 -11.31 -8.14 32.66
C HIS A 64 -12.07 -6.82 32.86
N LEU A 65 -11.53 -5.68 32.38
CA LEU A 65 -12.21 -4.40 32.43
C LEU A 65 -13.55 -4.47 31.69
N LYS A 66 -13.54 -4.98 30.46
CA LYS A 66 -14.72 -5.12 29.60
C LYS A 66 -15.80 -6.03 30.22
N GLU A 67 -15.41 -7.06 30.96
CA GLU A 67 -16.33 -8.03 31.57
C GLU A 67 -16.88 -7.59 32.93
N LYS A 68 -16.13 -6.76 33.67
CA LYS A 68 -16.47 -6.39 35.06
C LYS A 68 -17.09 -5.01 35.18
N ALA A 69 -16.63 -4.04 34.41
CA ALA A 69 -17.12 -2.68 34.51
C ALA A 69 -18.48 -2.53 33.84
N THR A 70 -19.37 -1.77 34.47
CA THR A 70 -20.63 -1.33 33.86
C THR A 70 -20.37 -0.27 32.78
N SER A 71 -21.32 -0.08 31.85
CA SER A 71 -21.21 0.97 30.83
C SER A 71 -21.08 2.38 31.44
N ASP A 72 -21.71 2.64 32.59
CA ASP A 72 -21.56 3.92 33.32
C ASP A 72 -20.14 4.10 33.90
N GLU A 73 -19.57 3.04 34.49
CA GLU A 73 -18.19 3.08 34.98
C GLU A 73 -17.20 3.27 33.84
N LEU A 74 -17.37 2.53 32.74
CA LEU A 74 -16.50 2.68 31.57
C LEU A 74 -16.61 4.09 30.98
N LYS A 75 -17.81 4.68 30.92
CA LYS A 75 -18.03 6.07 30.49
C LYS A 75 -17.36 7.07 31.42
N ALA A 76 -17.38 6.84 32.73
CA ALA A 76 -16.62 7.66 33.67
C ALA A 76 -15.10 7.50 33.47
N LEU A 77 -14.63 6.28 33.22
CA LEU A 77 -13.21 5.99 32.95
C LEU A 77 -12.69 6.57 31.63
N THR A 78 -13.55 6.93 30.66
CA THR A 78 -13.08 7.68 29.48
C THR A 78 -12.53 9.05 29.86
N ASN A 79 -12.71 9.52 31.09
CA ASN A 79 -12.15 10.77 31.59
C ASN A 79 -10.96 10.57 32.55
N HIS A 80 -10.53 9.33 32.77
CA HIS A 80 -9.44 8.98 33.68
C HIS A 80 -8.13 9.72 33.38
N ALA A 81 -7.29 9.97 34.38
CA ALA A 81 -6.02 10.68 34.20
C ALA A 81 -5.06 9.95 33.23
N SER A 82 -4.97 8.62 33.35
CA SER A 82 -4.18 7.76 32.46
C SER A 82 -4.78 7.67 31.04
N PRO A 83 -4.03 8.07 29.98
CA PRO A 83 -4.45 7.92 28.58
C PRO A 83 -4.79 6.48 28.19
N THR A 84 -4.07 5.51 28.75
CA THR A 84 -4.24 4.07 28.47
C THR A 84 -5.55 3.55 29.05
N VAL A 85 -5.89 3.98 30.28
CA VAL A 85 -7.19 3.65 30.89
C VAL A 85 -8.32 4.25 30.06
N ARG A 86 -8.23 5.52 29.63
CA ARG A 86 -9.24 6.14 28.76
C ARG A 86 -9.46 5.34 27.48
N CYS A 87 -8.37 4.97 26.80
CA CYS A 87 -8.43 4.22 25.54
C CYS A 87 -9.06 2.84 25.70
N TYR A 88 -8.67 2.08 26.73
CA TYR A 88 -9.26 0.78 26.98
C TYR A 88 -10.70 0.85 27.46
N ALA A 89 -11.07 1.85 28.27
CA ALA A 89 -12.45 2.06 28.68
C ALA A 89 -13.35 2.35 27.47
N PHE A 90 -12.90 3.24 26.56
CA PHE A 90 -13.63 3.53 25.33
C PHE A 90 -13.70 2.32 24.38
N TRP A 91 -12.61 1.56 24.25
CA TRP A 91 -12.63 0.33 23.46
C TRP A 91 -13.60 -0.69 24.07
N ALA A 92 -13.63 -0.87 25.39
CA ALA A 92 -14.58 -1.75 26.05
C ALA A 92 -16.03 -1.29 25.83
N LEU A 93 -16.32 0.01 25.96
CA LEU A 93 -17.63 0.59 25.66
C LEU A 93 -18.11 0.31 24.24
N SER A 94 -17.18 0.25 23.28
CA SER A 94 -17.56 0.03 21.88
C SER A 94 -18.19 -1.34 21.62
N TYR A 95 -18.17 -2.26 22.58
CA TYR A 95 -18.89 -3.54 22.53
C TYR A 95 -20.36 -3.45 23.00
N ASP A 96 -20.76 -2.35 23.65
CA ASP A 96 -22.14 -2.11 24.03
C ASP A 96 -22.84 -1.27 22.96
N HIS A 97 -23.71 -1.91 22.18
CA HIS A 97 -24.40 -1.25 21.08
C HIS A 97 -25.43 -0.20 21.52
N SER A 98 -25.85 -0.22 22.79
CA SER A 98 -26.79 0.75 23.36
C SER A 98 -26.14 2.11 23.69
N VAL A 99 -24.82 2.16 23.81
CA VAL A 99 -24.07 3.37 24.14
C VAL A 99 -23.95 4.29 22.93
N ASP A 100 -24.16 5.59 23.16
CA ASP A 100 -23.85 6.65 22.21
C ASP A 100 -22.34 6.93 22.20
N LEU A 101 -21.60 6.17 21.39
CA LEU A 101 -20.16 6.36 21.20
C LEU A 101 -19.84 7.66 20.49
N PHE A 102 -20.75 8.17 19.64
CA PHE A 102 -20.50 9.36 18.84
C PHE A 102 -20.37 10.59 19.75
N SER A 103 -21.29 10.77 20.70
CA SER A 103 -21.19 11.85 21.68
C SER A 103 -19.89 11.78 22.51
N ILE A 104 -19.48 10.58 22.92
CA ILE A 104 -18.21 10.42 23.67
C ILE A 104 -17.01 10.80 22.79
N VAL A 105 -16.99 10.42 21.52
CA VAL A 105 -15.94 10.86 20.59
C VAL A 105 -15.91 12.38 20.46
N LEU A 106 -17.07 13.03 20.37
CA LEU A 106 -17.17 14.49 20.29
C LEU A 106 -16.63 15.19 21.54
N ASP A 107 -16.91 14.65 22.74
CA ASP A 107 -16.39 15.18 24.00
C ASP A 107 -14.85 15.08 24.12
N HIS A 108 -14.23 14.14 23.38
CA HIS A 108 -12.80 13.85 23.43
C HIS A 108 -12.01 14.26 22.16
N ILE A 109 -12.58 15.06 21.26
CA ILE A 109 -11.87 15.51 20.04
C ILE A 109 -10.66 16.42 20.32
N ASP A 110 -10.57 16.97 21.52
CA ASP A 110 -9.45 17.82 21.94
C ASP A 110 -8.45 17.07 22.85
N ASP A 111 -8.68 15.77 23.12
CA ASP A 111 -7.79 14.95 23.94
C ASP A 111 -6.50 14.60 23.18
N THR A 112 -5.50 15.46 23.38
CA THR A 112 -4.17 15.39 22.76
C THR A 112 -3.14 14.63 23.60
N ALA A 113 -3.53 14.02 24.73
CA ALA A 113 -2.59 13.22 25.51
C ALA A 113 -2.12 12.03 24.68
N MET A 114 -0.82 11.75 24.72
CA MET A 114 -0.23 10.65 23.96
C MET A 114 -0.48 9.32 24.67
N VAL A 115 -0.87 8.31 23.89
CA VAL A 115 -0.97 6.91 24.31
C VAL A 115 -0.10 6.05 23.40
N ASP A 116 0.70 5.18 24.01
CA ASP A 116 1.47 4.19 23.28
C ASP A 116 0.61 2.97 22.97
N THR A 117 0.82 2.39 21.80
CA THR A 117 0.06 1.27 21.25
C THR A 117 1.01 0.20 20.72
N GLN A 118 0.68 -1.07 20.95
CA GLN A 118 1.40 -2.22 20.40
C GLN A 118 0.40 -3.22 19.83
N PHE A 119 0.21 -3.21 18.52
CA PHE A 119 -0.71 -4.10 17.81
C PHE A 119 0.06 -5.04 16.90
N GLY A 120 0.10 -6.33 17.25
CA GLY A 120 0.97 -7.28 16.56
C GLY A 120 2.44 -6.85 16.67
N CYS A 121 3.12 -6.75 15.53
CA CYS A 121 4.51 -6.28 15.45
C CYS A 121 4.64 -4.74 15.40
N ILE A 122 3.54 -3.99 15.40
CA ILE A 122 3.56 -2.54 15.16
C ILE A 122 3.41 -1.79 16.49
N GLY A 123 4.50 -1.17 16.93
CA GLY A 123 4.50 -0.17 17.99
C GLY A 123 4.27 1.24 17.44
N SER A 124 3.46 2.06 18.11
CA SER A 124 3.17 3.44 17.70
C SER A 124 2.71 4.28 18.89
N SER A 125 2.79 5.60 18.80
CA SER A 125 2.25 6.54 19.79
C SER A 125 1.23 7.44 19.10
N LYS A 126 0.10 7.75 19.75
CA LYS A 126 -0.95 8.61 19.17
C LYS A 126 -1.73 9.41 20.21
N PRO A 127 -2.37 10.53 19.84
CA PRO A 127 -3.35 11.18 20.71
C PRO A 127 -4.51 10.26 21.10
N VAL A 128 -5.05 10.40 22.31
CA VAL A 128 -6.24 9.65 22.76
C VAL A 128 -7.45 9.91 21.84
N GLY A 129 -7.70 11.16 21.45
CA GLY A 129 -8.78 11.48 20.51
C GLY A 129 -8.64 10.74 19.17
N ASP A 130 -7.41 10.59 18.65
CA ASP A 130 -7.13 9.80 17.45
C ASP A 130 -7.37 8.29 17.68
N PHE A 131 -7.08 7.78 18.87
CA PHE A 131 -7.39 6.40 19.23
C PHE A 131 -8.89 6.16 19.27
N PHE A 132 -9.67 7.03 19.93
CA PHE A 132 -11.13 6.93 20.03
C PHE A 132 -11.76 6.91 18.63
N ILE A 133 -11.37 7.86 17.78
CA ILE A 133 -11.83 7.90 16.38
C ILE A 133 -11.45 6.61 15.63
N SER A 134 -10.25 6.07 15.87
CA SER A 134 -9.80 4.81 15.24
C SER A 134 -10.64 3.60 15.65
N VAL A 135 -11.10 3.52 16.90
CA VAL A 135 -11.98 2.43 17.39
C VAL A 135 -13.31 2.45 16.66
N VAL A 136 -13.91 3.62 16.45
CA VAL A 136 -15.23 3.71 15.80
C VAL A 136 -15.18 3.78 14.27
N THR A 137 -13.98 3.79 13.66
CA THR A 137 -13.80 3.81 12.19
C THR A 137 -13.96 2.42 11.56
N PRO A 138 -14.78 2.27 10.50
CA PRO A 138 -14.95 1.00 9.79
C PRO A 138 -13.62 0.42 9.31
N ARG A 139 -13.42 -0.89 9.53
CA ARG A 139 -12.22 -1.66 9.14
C ARG A 139 -10.92 -1.25 9.84
N TYR A 140 -11.00 -0.49 10.93
CA TYR A 140 -9.85 -0.18 11.78
C TYR A 140 -9.80 -1.13 12.98
N ILE A 141 -9.49 -0.60 14.17
CA ILE A 141 -9.31 -1.38 15.40
C ILE A 141 -10.57 -2.20 15.63
N ASP A 142 -10.39 -3.51 15.76
CA ASP A 142 -11.40 -4.47 16.19
C ASP A 142 -12.69 -4.49 15.37
N LEU A 143 -12.84 -5.49 14.49
CA LEU A 143 -13.99 -5.57 13.58
C LEU A 143 -15.32 -5.87 14.29
N ASN A 144 -15.28 -6.32 15.55
CA ASN A 144 -16.47 -6.72 16.29
C ASN A 144 -17.10 -5.58 17.10
N SER A 145 -16.43 -4.43 17.22
CA SER A 145 -16.99 -3.31 17.96
C SER A 145 -17.88 -2.40 17.11
N LYS A 146 -18.83 -1.72 17.75
CA LYS A 146 -19.72 -0.73 17.13
C LYS A 146 -18.90 0.37 16.45
N LYS A 147 -19.27 0.65 15.19
CA LYS A 147 -18.67 1.70 14.36
C LYS A 147 -19.69 2.82 14.16
N LEU A 148 -19.20 4.03 13.88
CA LEU A 148 -20.13 5.09 13.47
C LEU A 148 -20.69 4.79 12.08
N ASP A 149 -21.91 5.23 11.85
CA ASP A 149 -22.50 5.21 10.52
C ASP A 149 -21.97 6.35 9.63
N SER A 150 -22.42 6.39 8.38
CA SER A 150 -21.94 7.38 7.41
C SER A 150 -22.34 8.83 7.74
N ALA A 151 -23.48 9.05 8.43
CA ALA A 151 -23.95 10.37 8.81
C ALA A 151 -23.19 10.91 10.03
N GLU A 152 -22.95 10.06 11.02
CA GLU A 152 -22.09 10.35 12.17
C GLU A 152 -20.65 10.64 11.72
N PHE A 153 -20.09 9.83 10.80
CA PHE A 153 -18.76 10.10 10.23
C PHE A 153 -18.68 11.42 9.49
N ALA A 154 -19.70 11.78 8.71
CA ALA A 154 -19.74 13.06 8.02
C ALA A 154 -19.80 14.24 9.00
N THR A 155 -20.55 14.06 10.10
CA THR A 155 -20.65 15.06 11.17
C THR A 155 -19.31 15.21 11.90
N LEU A 156 -18.66 14.09 12.27
CA LEU A 156 -17.32 14.08 12.86
C LEU A 156 -16.30 14.80 11.97
N ASP A 157 -16.26 14.46 10.67
CA ASP A 157 -15.34 15.09 9.72
C ASP A 157 -15.56 16.61 9.66
N SER A 158 -16.83 17.05 9.64
CA SER A 158 -17.15 18.48 9.71
C SER A 158 -16.63 19.08 11.02
N THR A 159 -16.98 18.52 12.17
CA THR A 159 -16.55 19.05 13.48
C THR A 159 -15.04 19.16 13.60
N LEU A 160 -14.29 18.14 13.15
CA LEU A 160 -12.83 18.15 13.16
C LEU A 160 -12.22 19.24 12.27
N ILE A 161 -12.84 19.55 11.12
CA ILE A 161 -12.33 20.59 10.23
C ILE A 161 -12.49 21.98 10.84
N TYR A 162 -13.61 22.23 11.53
CA TYR A 162 -13.89 23.53 12.17
C TYR A 162 -13.28 23.69 13.57
N SER A 163 -12.73 22.62 14.16
CA SER A 163 -12.10 22.69 15.48
C SER A 163 -10.69 23.27 15.41
N THR A 164 -10.16 23.71 16.55
CA THR A 164 -8.77 24.18 16.71
C THR A 164 -7.79 23.06 17.10
N ASN A 165 -8.24 21.81 17.15
CA ASN A 165 -7.38 20.69 17.56
C ASN A 165 -6.31 20.32 16.53
N TYR A 166 -5.39 19.47 17.00
CA TYR A 166 -4.20 19.02 16.27
C TYR A 166 -4.20 17.50 16.02
N LEU A 167 -5.38 16.85 16.07
CA LEU A 167 -5.49 15.41 15.82
C LEU A 167 -5.12 15.05 14.37
N TRP A 168 -4.55 13.87 14.16
CA TRP A 168 -4.32 13.35 12.80
C TRP A 168 -5.63 13.06 12.06
N ALA A 169 -6.69 12.73 12.80
CA ALA A 169 -8.04 12.60 12.26
C ALA A 169 -8.51 13.87 11.55
N LYS A 170 -8.17 15.07 12.07
CA LYS A 170 -8.46 16.34 11.39
C LYS A 170 -7.76 16.44 10.04
N THR A 171 -6.48 16.06 9.95
CA THR A 171 -5.78 15.99 8.66
C THR A 171 -6.48 15.04 7.69
N LYS A 172 -6.95 13.88 8.16
CA LYS A 172 -7.69 12.92 7.33
C LYS A 172 -9.04 13.49 6.87
N ALA A 173 -9.78 14.16 7.76
CA ALA A 173 -11.04 14.83 7.44
C ALA A 173 -10.85 15.92 6.37
N ILE A 174 -9.84 16.79 6.55
CA ILE A 174 -9.47 17.83 5.58
C ILE A 174 -9.18 17.21 4.21
N ASN A 175 -8.42 16.12 4.13
CA ASN A 175 -8.07 15.47 2.86
C ASN A 175 -9.28 14.86 2.14
N ARG A 176 -10.25 14.33 2.90
CA ARG A 176 -11.51 13.76 2.37
C ARG A 176 -12.55 14.80 2.01
N ALA A 177 -12.45 16.01 2.57
CA ALA A 177 -13.44 17.05 2.39
C ALA A 177 -13.72 17.35 0.91
N LYS A 178 -15.01 17.43 0.58
CA LYS A 178 -15.50 17.86 -0.73
C LYS A 178 -15.52 19.39 -0.78
N PRO A 179 -15.11 20.01 -1.91
CA PRO A 179 -15.16 21.46 -2.06
C PRO A 179 -16.59 22.00 -1.89
N THR A 180 -16.78 22.97 -1.00
CA THR A 180 -18.03 23.73 -0.85
C THR A 180 -17.72 25.20 -0.55
N GLU A 181 -18.53 26.14 -1.02
CA GLU A 181 -18.26 27.57 -0.81
C GLU A 181 -18.14 27.96 0.68
N LYS A 182 -18.89 27.28 1.56
CA LYS A 182 -18.80 27.49 3.01
C LYS A 182 -17.47 27.03 3.59
N LEU A 183 -16.90 25.94 3.08
CA LEU A 183 -15.67 25.35 3.60
C LEU A 183 -14.42 26.03 3.04
N TYR A 184 -14.50 26.65 1.86
CA TYR A 184 -13.38 27.37 1.23
C TYR A 184 -12.62 28.32 2.18
N PRO A 185 -13.26 29.29 2.86
CA PRO A 185 -12.55 30.22 3.73
C PRO A 185 -11.81 29.52 4.87
N VAL A 186 -12.39 28.47 5.45
CA VAL A 186 -11.78 27.70 6.54
C VAL A 186 -10.52 26.98 6.08
N ILE A 187 -10.61 26.27 4.95
CA ILE A 187 -9.45 25.55 4.39
C ILE A 187 -8.35 26.53 3.99
N ARG A 188 -8.71 27.68 3.42
CA ARG A 188 -7.75 28.71 3.05
C ARG A 188 -7.05 29.30 4.29
N GLU A 189 -7.78 29.53 5.37
CA GLU A 189 -7.23 29.99 6.64
C GLU A 189 -6.21 28.99 7.21
N LEU A 190 -6.51 27.69 7.20
CA LEU A 190 -5.57 26.63 7.62
C LEU A 190 -4.25 26.68 6.82
N VAL A 191 -4.30 27.05 5.53
CA VAL A 191 -3.10 27.16 4.69
C VAL A 191 -2.34 28.45 4.98
N VAL A 192 -3.05 29.57 5.08
CA VAL A 192 -2.44 30.91 5.18
C VAL A 192 -1.92 31.18 6.60
N THR A 193 -2.71 30.85 7.61
CA THR A 193 -2.43 31.11 9.02
C THR A 193 -1.64 29.95 9.63
N ASP A 194 -2.19 28.74 9.61
CA ASP A 194 -1.62 27.59 10.34
C ASP A 194 -0.48 26.88 9.56
N LYS A 195 -0.27 27.27 8.29
CA LYS A 195 0.68 26.63 7.38
C LYS A 195 0.44 25.12 7.22
N HIS A 196 -0.81 24.67 7.37
CA HIS A 196 -1.20 23.28 7.35
C HIS A 196 -1.04 22.66 5.95
N GLN A 197 0.08 21.97 5.71
CA GLN A 197 0.48 21.51 4.38
C GLN A 197 -0.55 20.61 3.67
N PRO A 198 -1.18 19.61 4.33
CA PRO A 198 -2.24 18.83 3.69
C PRO A 198 -3.45 19.65 3.25
N ALA A 199 -3.75 20.77 3.94
CA ALA A 199 -4.89 21.61 3.59
C ALA A 199 -4.69 22.32 2.24
N LEU A 200 -3.44 22.54 1.81
CA LEU A 200 -3.13 23.11 0.49
C LEU A 200 -3.66 22.22 -0.64
N VAL A 201 -3.57 20.90 -0.49
CA VAL A 201 -4.06 19.95 -1.50
C VAL A 201 -5.57 20.02 -1.61
N THR A 202 -6.27 20.14 -0.47
CA THR A 202 -7.73 20.34 -0.45
C THR A 202 -8.12 21.72 -0.98
N LEU A 203 -7.37 22.77 -0.68
CA LEU A 203 -7.59 24.12 -1.21
C LEU A 203 -7.50 24.13 -2.74
N ALA A 204 -6.53 23.43 -3.31
CA ALA A 204 -6.36 23.35 -4.75
C ALA A 204 -7.58 22.74 -5.48
N LYS A 205 -8.35 21.86 -4.83
CA LYS A 205 -9.58 21.29 -5.42
C LYS A 205 -10.66 22.34 -5.75
N TYR A 206 -10.55 23.57 -5.21
CA TYR A 206 -11.47 24.66 -5.53
C TYR A 206 -11.14 25.39 -6.83
N LEU A 207 -9.94 25.17 -7.39
CA LEU A 207 -9.52 25.73 -8.69
C LEU A 207 -9.65 27.26 -8.78
N LYS A 208 -9.46 27.98 -7.66
CA LYS A 208 -9.60 29.45 -7.63
C LYS A 208 -8.27 30.11 -8.01
N GLU A 209 -8.32 30.96 -9.03
CA GLU A 209 -7.16 31.71 -9.57
C GLU A 209 -6.35 32.46 -8.51
N GLN A 210 -7.04 33.04 -7.52
CA GLN A 210 -6.39 33.76 -6.42
C GLN A 210 -5.44 32.90 -5.57
N ASP A 211 -5.57 31.57 -5.61
CA ASP A 211 -4.74 30.64 -4.85
C ASP A 211 -3.51 30.13 -5.64
N VAL A 212 -3.37 30.47 -6.93
CA VAL A 212 -2.20 30.09 -7.75
C VAL A 212 -0.90 30.59 -7.11
N LYS A 213 -0.86 31.87 -6.71
CA LYS A 213 0.32 32.44 -6.02
C LYS A 213 0.60 31.78 -4.67
N LEU A 214 -0.45 31.33 -3.97
CA LEU A 214 -0.32 30.65 -2.68
C LEU A 214 0.31 29.26 -2.87
N ILE A 215 -0.13 28.51 -3.87
CA ILE A 215 0.45 27.21 -4.23
C ILE A 215 1.90 27.36 -4.69
N LEU A 216 2.20 28.31 -5.59
CA LEU A 216 3.56 28.57 -6.09
C LEU A 216 4.57 28.84 -4.97
N ASN A 217 4.16 29.63 -3.97
CA ASN A 217 5.04 30.05 -2.88
C ASN A 217 5.06 29.06 -1.71
N ASN A 218 4.32 27.95 -1.78
CA ASN A 218 4.33 26.96 -0.72
C ASN A 218 5.61 26.10 -0.80
N GLN A 219 6.37 26.13 0.29
CA GLN A 219 7.51 25.26 0.52
C GLN A 219 7.65 24.99 2.02
N PHE A 220 7.65 23.72 2.42
CA PHE A 220 7.91 23.34 3.81
C PHE A 220 9.42 23.29 4.09
N LYS A 221 9.82 23.60 5.32
CA LYS A 221 11.22 23.53 5.75
C LYS A 221 11.71 22.08 5.71
N SER A 222 12.66 21.80 4.83
CA SER A 222 13.33 20.50 4.75
C SER A 222 14.79 20.65 5.13
N GLN A 223 15.35 19.61 5.77
CA GLN A 223 16.80 19.50 6.01
C GLN A 223 17.60 19.38 4.70
N TYR A 224 16.95 18.99 3.61
CA TYR A 224 17.57 18.87 2.29
C TYR A 224 17.34 20.13 1.46
N LYS A 225 18.43 20.77 1.01
CA LYS A 225 18.38 21.94 0.15
C LYS A 225 17.67 21.59 -1.17
N GLY A 226 16.62 22.36 -1.51
CA GLY A 226 15.82 22.14 -2.72
C GLY A 226 14.71 21.09 -2.59
N SER A 227 14.34 20.71 -1.36
CA SER A 227 13.15 19.90 -1.04
C SER A 227 12.07 20.73 -0.36
N GLY A 228 10.90 20.11 -0.13
CA GLY A 228 9.79 20.73 0.63
C GLY A 228 8.57 21.10 -0.21
N PHE A 229 8.50 20.64 -1.45
CA PHE A 229 7.42 20.86 -2.41
C PHE A 229 6.43 19.68 -2.51
N LEU A 230 6.54 18.66 -1.65
CA LEU A 230 5.67 17.48 -1.69
C LEU A 230 4.18 17.83 -1.82
N TYR A 231 3.69 18.73 -0.96
CA TYR A 231 2.28 19.15 -0.97
C TYR A 231 1.99 20.15 -2.09
N THR A 232 2.97 20.92 -2.52
CA THR A 232 2.88 21.81 -3.69
C THR A 232 2.63 21.01 -4.96
N TYR A 233 3.40 19.95 -5.19
CA TYR A 233 3.19 19.06 -6.34
C TYR A 233 1.82 18.37 -6.30
N LYS A 234 1.41 17.88 -5.13
CA LYS A 234 0.07 17.30 -4.95
C LYS A 234 -1.05 18.31 -5.21
N ALA A 235 -0.88 19.56 -4.79
CA ALA A 235 -1.83 20.64 -5.07
C ALA A 235 -1.90 20.96 -6.57
N ILE A 236 -0.76 21.04 -7.27
CA ILE A 236 -0.70 21.21 -8.72
C ILE A 236 -1.43 20.06 -9.45
N CYS A 237 -1.36 18.82 -8.96
CA CYS A 237 -2.14 17.73 -9.52
C CYS A 237 -3.66 17.93 -9.41
N GLN A 238 -4.15 18.63 -8.38
CA GLN A 238 -5.57 18.95 -8.23
C GLN A 238 -5.97 20.15 -9.07
N PHE A 239 -5.06 21.12 -9.22
CA PHE A 239 -5.27 22.34 -10.00
C PHE A 239 -4.10 22.57 -10.97
N PRO A 240 -4.06 21.91 -12.14
CA PRO A 240 -3.04 22.18 -13.13
C PRO A 240 -3.28 23.59 -13.73
N HIS A 241 -2.31 24.48 -13.59
CA HIS A 241 -2.37 25.87 -14.07
C HIS A 241 -1.05 26.25 -14.75
N PRO A 242 -1.05 26.93 -15.92
CA PRO A 242 0.18 27.21 -16.69
C PRO A 242 1.31 27.87 -15.90
N ASP A 243 0.97 28.74 -14.94
CA ASP A 243 1.95 29.44 -14.10
C ASP A 243 2.82 28.53 -13.23
N PHE A 244 2.44 27.25 -13.05
CA PHE A 244 3.25 26.30 -12.29
C PHE A 244 4.40 25.69 -13.10
N PHE A 245 4.40 25.77 -14.44
CA PHE A 245 5.45 25.15 -15.27
C PHE A 245 6.86 25.62 -14.94
N PRO A 246 7.15 26.94 -14.78
CA PRO A 246 8.49 27.40 -14.44
C PRO A 246 9.05 26.75 -13.16
N LEU A 247 8.19 26.53 -12.15
CA LEU A 247 8.57 25.83 -10.92
C LEU A 247 8.88 24.36 -11.19
N LEU A 248 8.02 23.65 -11.93
CA LEU A 248 8.19 22.23 -12.27
C LEU A 248 9.48 22.01 -13.07
N GLU A 249 9.74 22.84 -14.08
CA GLU A 249 10.98 22.78 -14.88
C GLU A 249 12.23 23.00 -14.03
N THR A 250 12.21 24.06 -13.23
CA THR A 250 13.34 24.43 -12.37
C THR A 250 13.64 23.32 -11.38
N ASN A 251 12.60 22.74 -10.78
CA ASN A 251 12.77 21.68 -9.80
C ASN A 251 13.19 20.37 -10.47
N GLN A 252 12.69 20.03 -11.66
CA GLN A 252 13.15 18.87 -12.41
C GLN A 252 14.65 18.98 -12.73
N LYS A 253 15.12 20.11 -13.27
CA LYS A 253 16.55 20.29 -13.58
C LYS A 253 17.46 20.10 -12.36
N LYS A 254 16.98 20.46 -11.16
CA LYS A 254 17.71 20.27 -9.89
C LYS A 254 17.78 18.80 -9.44
N THR A 255 16.91 17.93 -9.93
CA THR A 255 16.93 16.50 -9.55
C THR A 255 17.86 15.66 -10.43
N LEU A 256 18.02 16.01 -11.71
CA LEU A 256 18.76 15.20 -12.71
C LEU A 256 20.27 15.04 -12.43
N ASN A 257 20.88 15.96 -11.68
CA ASN A 257 22.32 15.95 -11.35
C ASN A 257 22.63 15.44 -9.93
N LYS A 258 21.65 14.84 -9.24
CA LYS A 258 21.84 14.34 -7.88
C LYS A 258 22.31 12.88 -7.89
N THR A 259 23.05 12.50 -6.84
CA THR A 259 23.57 11.14 -6.62
C THR A 259 22.73 10.32 -5.63
N HIS A 260 21.61 10.88 -5.15
CA HIS A 260 20.63 10.21 -4.29
C HIS A 260 19.26 10.30 -4.94
N PHE A 261 18.30 9.49 -4.50
CA PHE A 261 16.90 9.64 -4.89
C PHE A 261 16.08 10.30 -3.76
N SER A 262 14.93 10.88 -4.11
CA SER A 262 13.93 11.35 -3.13
C SER A 262 12.52 10.94 -3.56
N ASN A 263 11.74 10.44 -2.61
CA ASN A 263 10.32 10.11 -2.81
C ASN A 263 9.49 11.33 -3.24
N GLU A 264 9.97 12.55 -2.95
CA GLU A 264 9.32 13.79 -3.39
C GLU A 264 9.29 13.93 -4.91
N TRP A 265 10.28 13.39 -5.63
CA TRP A 265 10.37 13.51 -7.08
C TRP A 265 9.28 12.72 -7.79
N ARG A 266 8.81 11.64 -7.19
CA ARG A 266 7.63 10.90 -7.65
C ARG A 266 6.42 11.83 -7.77
N GLU A 267 6.21 12.73 -6.81
CA GLU A 267 5.10 13.69 -6.86
C GLU A 267 5.38 14.81 -7.89
N LEU A 268 6.64 15.21 -8.09
CA LEU A 268 7.01 16.14 -9.18
C LEU A 268 6.61 15.57 -10.56
N TYR A 269 6.96 14.32 -10.86
CA TYR A 269 6.61 13.70 -12.14
C TYR A 269 5.10 13.55 -12.32
N LYS A 270 4.36 13.24 -11.24
CA LYS A 270 2.88 13.26 -11.25
C LYS A 270 2.33 14.66 -11.54
N ALA A 271 2.90 15.70 -10.92
CA ALA A 271 2.51 17.09 -11.15
C ALA A 271 2.81 17.58 -12.56
N ILE A 272 3.80 17.00 -13.24
CA ILE A 272 4.02 17.25 -14.68
C ILE A 272 2.99 16.47 -15.50
N ALA A 273 2.83 15.16 -15.24
CA ALA A 273 1.99 14.28 -16.04
C ALA A 273 0.49 14.63 -16.00
N CYS A 274 0.00 15.24 -14.93
CA CYS A 274 -1.41 15.60 -14.78
C CYS A 274 -1.91 16.61 -15.83
N TYR A 275 -1.03 17.42 -16.44
CA TYR A 275 -1.37 18.43 -17.45
C TYR A 275 -1.82 17.84 -18.78
N LYS A 276 -1.33 16.65 -19.16
CA LYS A 276 -1.70 15.94 -20.40
C LYS A 276 -1.59 16.82 -21.66
N ASN A 277 -0.53 17.63 -21.74
CA ASN A 277 -0.27 18.54 -22.86
C ASN A 277 1.19 18.39 -23.38
N ASN A 278 1.50 19.05 -24.50
CA ASN A 278 2.82 18.92 -25.15
C ASN A 278 3.96 19.34 -24.21
N LYS A 279 3.75 20.40 -23.43
CA LYS A 279 4.76 20.89 -22.48
C LYS A 279 5.09 19.86 -21.40
N ALA A 280 4.07 19.17 -20.88
CA ALA A 280 4.29 18.06 -19.96
C ALA A 280 5.02 16.89 -20.62
N LYS A 281 4.64 16.52 -21.84
CA LYS A 281 5.33 15.47 -22.61
C LYS A 281 6.81 15.78 -22.78
N GLU A 282 7.17 17.01 -23.17
CA GLU A 282 8.56 17.47 -23.30
C GLU A 282 9.34 17.28 -21.98
N LEU A 283 8.78 17.72 -20.86
CA LEU A 283 9.43 17.56 -19.55
C LEU A 283 9.56 16.09 -19.15
N LEU A 284 8.59 15.24 -19.49
CA LEU A 284 8.67 13.80 -19.21
C LEU A 284 9.69 13.08 -20.10
N GLN A 285 10.13 13.68 -21.22
CA GLN A 285 11.20 13.15 -22.07
C GLN A 285 12.61 13.48 -21.55
N VAL A 286 12.76 14.55 -20.77
CA VAL A 286 14.06 15.00 -20.23
C VAL A 286 14.85 13.87 -19.53
N PRO A 287 14.26 13.04 -18.66
CA PRO A 287 15.03 12.01 -17.96
C PRO A 287 15.67 10.95 -18.83
N PHE A 288 15.15 10.74 -20.05
CA PHE A 288 15.71 9.78 -20.98
C PHE A 288 17.04 10.25 -21.59
N THR A 289 17.36 11.54 -21.50
CA THR A 289 18.49 12.16 -22.20
C THR A 289 19.44 12.94 -21.29
N GLU A 290 18.95 13.53 -20.20
CA GLU A 290 19.74 14.50 -19.41
C GLU A 290 20.22 13.97 -18.03
N VAL A 291 19.79 12.78 -17.59
CA VAL A 291 20.27 12.21 -16.31
C VAL A 291 21.66 11.60 -16.51
N LYS A 292 22.65 12.11 -15.75
CA LYS A 292 24.06 11.72 -15.91
C LYS A 292 24.46 10.43 -15.20
N HIS A 293 23.74 10.05 -14.14
CA HIS A 293 24.07 8.88 -13.33
C HIS A 293 23.10 7.74 -13.62
N ASP A 294 23.60 6.62 -14.15
CA ASP A 294 22.77 5.50 -14.58
C ASP A 294 21.88 4.92 -13.47
N ASP A 295 22.41 4.82 -12.25
CA ASP A 295 21.64 4.32 -11.11
C ASP A 295 20.49 5.26 -10.73
N ILE A 296 20.68 6.57 -10.92
CA ILE A 296 19.66 7.58 -10.64
C ILE A 296 18.66 7.67 -11.79
N ARG A 297 19.12 7.49 -13.03
CA ARG A 297 18.28 7.44 -14.23
C ARG A 297 17.16 6.41 -14.08
N LYS A 298 17.47 5.20 -13.58
CA LYS A 298 16.47 4.14 -13.33
C LYS A 298 15.29 4.64 -12.48
N TYR A 299 15.57 5.36 -11.38
CA TYR A 299 14.52 5.93 -10.54
C TYR A 299 13.69 6.99 -11.26
N HIS A 300 14.32 7.86 -12.06
CA HIS A 300 13.58 8.86 -12.83
C HIS A 300 12.68 8.21 -13.89
N ILE A 301 13.18 7.20 -14.59
CA ILE A 301 12.40 6.41 -15.56
C ILE A 301 11.21 5.74 -14.87
N ASP A 302 11.40 5.18 -13.68
CA ASP A 302 10.32 4.59 -12.89
C ASP A 302 9.28 5.63 -12.49
N PHE A 303 9.71 6.82 -12.06
CA PHE A 303 8.79 7.90 -11.71
C PHE A 303 8.02 8.43 -12.91
N VAL A 304 8.65 8.52 -14.10
CA VAL A 304 7.95 8.86 -15.34
C VAL A 304 6.91 7.80 -15.65
N TYR A 305 7.29 6.52 -15.64
CA TYR A 305 6.39 5.41 -15.93
C TYR A 305 5.16 5.41 -15.00
N ASP A 306 5.39 5.49 -13.68
CA ASP A 306 4.33 5.51 -12.69
C ASP A 306 3.40 6.73 -12.86
N ALA A 307 3.96 7.90 -13.19
CA ALA A 307 3.19 9.11 -13.40
C ALA A 307 2.30 9.02 -14.65
N ILE A 308 2.83 8.58 -15.80
CA ILE A 308 2.04 8.50 -17.02
C ILE A 308 1.09 7.30 -17.03
N GLN A 309 1.37 6.23 -16.28
CA GLN A 309 0.40 5.17 -16.02
C GLN A 309 -0.79 5.71 -15.22
N GLN A 310 -0.52 6.47 -14.16
CA GLN A 310 -1.57 7.09 -13.33
C GLN A 310 -2.38 8.13 -14.10
N TYR A 311 -1.72 8.96 -14.91
CA TYR A 311 -2.34 10.02 -15.72
C TYR A 311 -2.43 9.64 -17.20
N LYS A 312 -2.73 8.37 -17.49
CA LYS A 312 -2.82 7.80 -18.84
C LYS A 312 -3.57 8.73 -19.80
N SER A 313 -2.97 8.98 -20.96
CA SER A 313 -3.48 9.88 -22.00
C SER A 313 -2.79 9.59 -23.33
N PRO A 314 -3.49 9.70 -24.49
CA PRO A 314 -2.90 9.45 -25.81
C PRO A 314 -1.63 10.25 -26.10
N ILE A 315 -1.50 11.44 -25.51
CA ILE A 315 -0.30 12.28 -25.68
C ILE A 315 0.99 11.63 -25.13
N TYR A 316 0.84 10.66 -24.22
CA TYR A 316 1.95 9.91 -23.62
C TYR A 316 2.15 8.53 -24.25
N ASP A 317 1.39 8.15 -25.28
CA ASP A 317 1.48 6.80 -25.88
C ASP A 317 2.88 6.52 -26.42
N GLU A 318 3.52 7.48 -27.09
CA GLU A 318 4.90 7.34 -27.56
C GLU A 318 5.90 7.10 -26.41
N LEU A 319 5.69 7.74 -25.25
CA LEU A 319 6.53 7.52 -24.07
C LEU A 319 6.30 6.13 -23.49
N LEU A 320 5.06 5.64 -23.44
CA LEU A 320 4.74 4.28 -23.01
C LEU A 320 5.38 3.23 -23.93
N TRP A 321 5.31 3.42 -25.25
CA TRP A 321 6.00 2.57 -26.21
C TRP A 321 7.51 2.57 -26.01
N ARG A 322 8.10 3.76 -25.79
CA ARG A 322 9.53 3.91 -25.53
C ARG A 322 9.94 3.18 -24.25
N LEU A 323 9.20 3.36 -23.17
CA LEU A 323 9.43 2.70 -21.87
C LEU A 323 9.37 1.18 -21.98
N TRP A 324 8.44 0.65 -22.78
CA TRP A 324 8.42 -0.78 -23.06
C TRP A 324 9.65 -1.19 -23.88
N ALA A 325 9.89 -0.56 -25.03
CA ALA A 325 10.88 -1.00 -26.00
C ALA A 325 12.35 -0.84 -25.54
N GLU A 326 12.65 0.24 -24.82
CA GLU A 326 14.00 0.65 -24.40
C GLU A 326 14.30 0.28 -22.94
N GLU A 327 13.30 0.32 -22.05
CA GLU A 327 13.50 0.18 -20.60
C GLU A 327 12.87 -1.10 -20.01
N ASN A 328 12.21 -1.93 -20.82
CA ASN A 328 11.43 -3.09 -20.38
C ASN A 328 10.41 -2.76 -19.26
N ARG A 329 9.91 -1.52 -19.26
CA ARG A 329 8.93 -1.02 -18.30
C ARG A 329 7.53 -1.16 -18.88
N ILE A 330 6.84 -2.21 -18.43
CA ILE A 330 5.49 -2.53 -18.84
C ILE A 330 4.77 -3.34 -17.75
N THR A 331 3.50 -3.01 -17.51
CA THR A 331 2.53 -3.72 -16.67
C THR A 331 1.41 -4.28 -17.56
N ILE A 332 0.65 -5.26 -17.07
CA ILE A 332 -0.48 -5.82 -17.82
C ILE A 332 -1.49 -4.75 -18.25
N ASP A 333 -1.79 -3.78 -17.37
CA ASP A 333 -2.75 -2.70 -17.67
C ASP A 333 -2.27 -1.75 -18.79
N VAL A 334 -0.97 -1.53 -18.89
CA VAL A 334 -0.38 -0.70 -19.96
C VAL A 334 -0.24 -1.54 -21.23
N TYR A 335 0.14 -2.82 -21.11
CA TYR A 335 0.23 -3.74 -22.23
C TYR A 335 -1.11 -3.87 -22.95
N THR A 336 -2.19 -4.19 -22.23
CA THR A 336 -3.53 -4.31 -22.81
C THR A 336 -3.98 -3.02 -23.47
N TYR A 337 -3.66 -1.88 -22.85
CA TYR A 337 -3.96 -0.56 -23.44
C TYR A 337 -3.19 -0.32 -24.75
N LEU A 338 -1.90 -0.64 -24.81
CA LEU A 338 -1.08 -0.45 -26.00
C LEU A 338 -1.41 -1.47 -27.10
N LEU A 339 -1.78 -2.70 -26.73
CA LEU A 339 -2.26 -3.75 -27.62
C LEU A 339 -3.52 -3.30 -28.36
N ASP A 340 -4.50 -2.71 -27.68
CA ASP A 340 -5.70 -2.14 -28.31
C ASP A 340 -5.37 -1.02 -29.31
N LYS A 341 -4.32 -0.24 -29.04
CA LYS A 341 -3.90 0.89 -29.88
C LYS A 341 -3.14 0.48 -31.13
N ASN A 342 -2.20 -0.46 -31.01
CA ASN A 342 -1.39 -0.92 -32.13
C ASN A 342 -1.00 -2.39 -31.90
N PRO A 343 -1.85 -3.34 -32.36
CA PRO A 343 -1.62 -4.76 -32.14
C PRO A 343 -0.33 -5.28 -32.78
N GLU A 344 0.04 -4.76 -33.95
CA GLU A 344 1.25 -5.16 -34.67
C GLU A 344 2.51 -4.77 -33.88
N LYS A 345 2.59 -3.51 -33.43
CA LYS A 345 3.72 -3.04 -32.62
C LYS A 345 3.78 -3.74 -31.26
N ALA A 346 2.62 -4.00 -30.64
CA ALA A 346 2.56 -4.76 -29.40
C ALA A 346 3.08 -6.19 -29.60
N TYR A 347 2.69 -6.84 -30.69
CA TYR A 347 3.17 -8.17 -31.05
C TYR A 347 4.70 -8.20 -31.25
N GLU A 348 5.26 -7.27 -32.03
CA GLU A 348 6.72 -7.21 -32.25
C GLU A 348 7.50 -7.03 -30.95
N LEU A 349 7.03 -6.16 -30.06
CA LEU A 349 7.66 -6.00 -28.74
C LEU A 349 7.45 -7.22 -27.85
N SER A 350 6.29 -7.88 -27.91
CA SER A 350 6.05 -9.14 -27.20
C SER A 350 7.04 -10.22 -27.63
N LYS A 351 7.34 -10.37 -28.92
CA LYS A 351 8.36 -11.33 -29.40
C LYS A 351 9.71 -11.06 -28.75
N LYS A 352 10.20 -9.82 -28.86
CA LYS A 352 11.48 -9.39 -28.28
C LYS A 352 11.55 -9.67 -26.78
N ASN A 353 10.45 -9.42 -26.08
CA ASN A 353 10.35 -9.62 -24.64
C ASN A 353 10.32 -11.12 -24.25
N LEU A 354 9.64 -11.96 -25.03
CA LEU A 354 9.58 -13.41 -24.82
C LEU A 354 10.93 -14.11 -25.12
N GLU A 355 11.71 -13.59 -26.06
CA GLU A 355 13.08 -14.06 -26.35
C GLU A 355 14.04 -13.84 -25.17
N ASN A 356 13.81 -12.81 -24.36
CA ASN A 356 14.63 -12.50 -23.18
C ASN A 356 13.78 -12.41 -21.91
N ILE A 357 13.09 -13.50 -21.59
CA ILE A 357 12.12 -13.48 -20.51
C ILE A 357 12.73 -13.26 -19.12
N ASN A 358 14.00 -13.63 -18.93
CA ASN A 358 14.73 -13.40 -17.68
C ASN A 358 15.00 -11.91 -17.41
N ALA A 359 14.85 -11.03 -18.41
CA ALA A 359 14.88 -9.59 -18.21
C ALA A 359 13.65 -9.08 -17.45
N PHE A 360 12.58 -9.88 -17.37
CA PHE A 360 11.43 -9.58 -16.53
C PHE A 360 11.70 -10.00 -15.09
N GLY A 361 11.53 -9.05 -14.18
CA GLY A 361 11.47 -9.35 -12.75
C GLY A 361 10.27 -10.22 -12.39
N TRP A 362 10.32 -10.72 -11.16
CA TRP A 362 9.32 -11.55 -10.49
C TRP A 362 7.89 -10.99 -10.56
N GLY A 363 6.88 -11.87 -10.64
CA GLY A 363 5.46 -11.51 -10.54
C GLY A 363 4.81 -10.98 -11.83
N LYS A 364 5.30 -11.40 -13.00
CA LYS A 364 4.81 -10.99 -14.32
C LYS A 364 4.11 -12.11 -15.11
N ASP A 365 3.67 -13.17 -14.44
CA ASP A 365 3.07 -14.36 -15.07
C ASP A 365 1.87 -14.03 -15.96
N SER A 366 0.98 -13.14 -15.49
CA SER A 366 -0.18 -12.72 -16.28
C SER A 366 0.22 -11.99 -17.55
N LEU A 367 1.21 -11.10 -17.48
CA LEU A 367 1.72 -10.38 -18.65
C LEU A 367 2.34 -11.34 -19.66
N ILE A 368 3.19 -12.25 -19.20
CA ILE A 368 3.84 -13.26 -20.05
C ILE A 368 2.79 -14.13 -20.73
N LYS A 369 1.77 -14.60 -19.98
CA LYS A 369 0.67 -15.39 -20.54
C LYS A 369 -0.04 -14.63 -21.65
N THR A 370 -0.37 -13.35 -21.44
CA THR A 370 -1.03 -12.54 -22.47
C THR A 370 -0.13 -12.29 -23.70
N MET A 371 1.18 -12.12 -23.49
CA MET A 371 2.14 -12.03 -24.61
C MET A 371 2.18 -13.33 -25.41
N LEU A 372 2.24 -14.48 -24.72
CA LEU A 372 2.22 -15.80 -25.35
C LEU A 372 0.92 -16.03 -26.14
N ASP A 373 -0.24 -15.72 -25.56
CA ASP A 373 -1.53 -15.87 -26.22
C ASP A 373 -1.64 -15.01 -27.50
N LEU A 374 -1.11 -13.77 -27.45
CA LEU A 374 -1.00 -12.94 -28.64
C LEU A 374 -0.09 -13.58 -29.70
N THR A 375 1.09 -14.06 -29.29
CA THR A 375 2.03 -14.70 -30.24
C THR A 375 1.49 -16.00 -30.81
N LEU A 376 0.76 -16.81 -30.03
CA LEU A 376 0.12 -18.04 -30.53
C LEU A 376 -0.89 -17.72 -31.64
N THR A 377 -1.62 -16.62 -31.50
CA THR A 377 -2.61 -16.19 -32.48
C THR A 377 -1.96 -15.67 -33.78
N GLN A 378 -0.79 -15.03 -33.67
CA GLN A 378 -0.14 -14.33 -34.79
C GLN A 378 0.96 -15.16 -35.49
N ASP A 379 1.70 -15.98 -34.73
CA ASP A 379 2.86 -16.76 -35.16
C ASP A 379 3.02 -17.95 -34.20
N GLU A 380 2.17 -18.96 -34.42
CA GLU A 380 2.12 -20.18 -33.62
C GLU A 380 3.49 -20.87 -33.54
N ALA A 381 4.21 -20.98 -34.66
CA ALA A 381 5.51 -21.63 -34.71
C ALA A 381 6.53 -20.98 -33.76
N PHE A 382 6.58 -19.64 -33.76
CA PHE A 382 7.42 -18.90 -32.81
C PHE A 382 6.99 -19.13 -31.36
N ALA A 383 5.69 -19.05 -31.06
CA ALA A 383 5.20 -19.23 -29.71
C ALA A 383 5.49 -20.65 -29.16
N LEU A 384 5.28 -21.68 -29.99
CA LEU A 384 5.64 -23.06 -29.63
C LEU A 384 7.15 -23.20 -29.37
N GLU A 385 8.00 -22.52 -30.15
CA GLU A 385 9.45 -22.53 -29.91
C GLU A 385 9.82 -21.86 -28.58
N ILE A 386 9.23 -20.70 -28.26
CA ILE A 386 9.44 -20.04 -26.98
C ILE A 386 9.04 -20.96 -25.81
N ILE A 387 7.91 -21.66 -25.92
CA ILE A 387 7.47 -22.61 -24.90
C ILE A 387 8.47 -23.76 -24.77
N ARG A 388 8.93 -24.36 -25.88
CA ARG A 388 9.94 -25.45 -25.87
C ARG A 388 11.24 -25.02 -25.20
N ILE A 389 11.76 -23.84 -25.53
CA ILE A 389 12.98 -23.30 -24.94
C ILE A 389 12.81 -23.13 -23.43
N ASN A 390 11.70 -22.53 -23.01
CA ASN A 390 11.50 -22.19 -21.60
C ASN A 390 11.08 -23.39 -20.74
N ILE A 391 10.47 -24.44 -21.28
CA ILE A 391 10.33 -25.72 -20.57
C ILE A 391 11.70 -26.26 -20.14
N LYS A 392 12.74 -26.08 -20.97
CA LYS A 392 14.09 -26.57 -20.67
C LYS A 392 14.84 -25.65 -19.71
N GLN A 393 14.64 -24.35 -19.80
CA GLN A 393 15.55 -23.36 -19.22
C GLN A 393 14.94 -22.43 -18.16
N ALA A 394 13.61 -22.30 -18.08
CA ALA A 394 12.98 -21.38 -17.14
C ALA A 394 13.33 -21.73 -15.69
N ASN A 395 13.47 -20.69 -14.86
CA ASN A 395 13.57 -20.87 -13.42
C ASN A 395 12.22 -21.30 -12.83
N VAL A 396 12.22 -21.75 -11.58
CA VAL A 396 11.03 -22.28 -10.89
C VAL A 396 9.82 -21.32 -10.88
N HIS A 397 10.05 -20.01 -10.94
CA HIS A 397 8.96 -19.03 -10.91
C HIS A 397 8.27 -18.86 -12.25
N LEU A 398 9.02 -18.97 -13.35
CA LEU A 398 8.47 -18.86 -14.70
C LEU A 398 8.04 -20.20 -15.28
N PHE A 399 8.60 -21.31 -14.80
CA PHE A 399 8.34 -22.65 -15.33
C PHE A 399 6.84 -22.99 -15.34
N LEU A 400 6.13 -22.66 -14.27
CA LEU A 400 4.69 -22.92 -14.15
C LEU A 400 3.89 -22.29 -15.31
N THR A 401 4.26 -21.08 -15.74
CA THR A 401 3.57 -20.39 -16.85
C THR A 401 3.68 -21.17 -18.15
N PHE A 402 4.86 -21.71 -18.45
CA PHE A 402 5.12 -22.47 -19.67
C PHE A 402 4.59 -23.90 -19.61
N SER A 403 4.73 -24.58 -18.47
CA SER A 403 4.23 -25.94 -18.28
C SER A 403 2.70 -25.97 -18.35
N THR A 404 2.03 -24.99 -17.72
CA THR A 404 0.57 -24.82 -17.83
C THR A 404 0.15 -24.61 -19.28
N LYS A 405 0.85 -23.73 -20.02
CA LYS A 405 0.53 -23.49 -21.43
C LYS A 405 0.76 -24.74 -22.30
N ALA A 406 1.80 -25.51 -22.03
CA ALA A 406 2.05 -26.78 -22.72
C ALA A 406 0.95 -27.82 -22.45
N ALA A 407 0.44 -27.89 -21.21
CA ALA A 407 -0.69 -28.76 -20.86
C ALA A 407 -2.00 -28.32 -21.53
N GLU A 408 -2.23 -27.00 -21.66
CA GLU A 408 -3.39 -26.43 -22.36
C GLU A 408 -3.36 -26.79 -23.86
N LEU A 409 -2.20 -26.66 -24.51
CA LEU A 409 -2.04 -26.86 -25.96
C LEU A 409 -1.93 -28.34 -26.36
N LYS A 410 -1.35 -29.19 -25.52
CA LYS A 410 -1.08 -30.62 -25.78
C LYS A 410 -0.33 -30.90 -27.09
N ASP A 411 0.54 -29.99 -27.51
CA ASP A 411 1.38 -30.18 -28.70
C ASP A 411 2.51 -31.19 -28.40
N SER A 412 2.65 -32.22 -29.25
CA SER A 412 3.59 -33.32 -29.02
C SER A 412 5.06 -32.87 -29.02
N SER A 413 5.38 -31.72 -29.61
CA SER A 413 6.75 -31.16 -29.61
C SER A 413 7.23 -30.75 -28.22
N PHE A 414 6.34 -30.68 -27.22
CA PHE A 414 6.70 -30.37 -25.82
C PHE A 414 7.12 -31.60 -25.00
N ILE A 415 6.78 -32.82 -25.44
CA ILE A 415 7.00 -34.05 -24.67
C ILE A 415 8.50 -34.28 -24.41
N ASP A 416 9.33 -34.23 -25.45
CA ASP A 416 10.77 -34.43 -25.30
C ASP A 416 11.45 -33.33 -24.46
N PRO A 417 11.17 -32.02 -24.69
CA PRO A 417 11.61 -30.97 -23.77
C PRO A 417 11.28 -31.21 -22.30
N LEU A 418 10.06 -31.67 -21.99
CA LEU A 418 9.62 -31.98 -20.63
C LEU A 418 10.42 -33.13 -20.03
N PHE A 419 10.60 -34.23 -20.77
CA PHE A 419 11.43 -35.35 -20.30
C PHE A 419 12.90 -34.96 -20.11
N ASN A 420 13.48 -34.20 -21.05
CA ASN A 420 14.85 -33.70 -20.92
C ASN A 420 15.04 -32.87 -19.64
N ARG A 421 14.04 -32.04 -19.29
CA ARG A 421 14.06 -31.31 -18.01
C ARG A 421 13.98 -32.28 -16.83
N MET A 422 13.00 -33.19 -16.84
CA MET A 422 12.77 -34.16 -15.76
C MET A 422 13.99 -35.05 -15.47
N GLU A 423 14.75 -35.44 -16.49
CA GLU A 423 15.92 -36.32 -16.36
C GLU A 423 17.05 -35.75 -15.50
N THR A 424 17.10 -34.43 -15.32
CA THR A 424 18.17 -33.75 -14.56
C THR A 424 17.66 -32.81 -13.47
N GLU A 425 16.34 -32.67 -13.33
CA GLU A 425 15.74 -31.74 -12.39
C GLU A 425 15.86 -32.24 -10.95
N TRP A 426 16.23 -31.35 -10.04
CA TRP A 426 16.33 -31.62 -8.61
C TRP A 426 15.28 -30.85 -7.80
N ASN A 427 14.72 -29.77 -8.35
CA ASN A 427 13.74 -28.96 -7.67
C ASN A 427 12.33 -29.56 -7.82
N ALA A 428 11.77 -30.00 -6.69
CA ALA A 428 10.44 -30.61 -6.62
C ALA A 428 9.33 -29.71 -7.15
N HIS A 429 9.42 -28.39 -6.98
CA HIS A 429 8.45 -27.46 -7.54
C HIS A 429 8.44 -27.46 -9.08
N VAL A 430 9.54 -27.89 -9.73
CA VAL A 430 9.63 -27.98 -11.19
C VAL A 430 9.24 -29.37 -11.67
N TYR A 431 9.86 -30.45 -11.15
CA TYR A 431 9.60 -31.79 -11.69
C TYR A 431 8.15 -32.27 -11.41
N LEU A 432 7.51 -31.83 -10.33
CA LEU A 432 6.11 -32.15 -10.08
C LEU A 432 5.20 -31.52 -11.15
N GLU A 433 5.51 -30.27 -11.55
CA GLU A 433 4.78 -29.59 -12.62
C GLU A 433 5.09 -30.19 -14.00
N VAL A 434 6.32 -30.66 -14.24
CA VAL A 434 6.65 -31.44 -15.44
C VAL A 434 5.77 -32.69 -15.53
N VAL A 435 5.69 -33.48 -14.45
CA VAL A 435 4.91 -34.72 -14.41
C VAL A 435 3.42 -34.45 -14.57
N LYS A 436 2.87 -33.44 -13.88
CA LYS A 436 1.47 -33.01 -14.09
C LYS A 436 1.19 -32.66 -15.55
N THR A 437 2.10 -31.91 -16.17
CA THR A 437 1.99 -31.52 -17.58
C THR A 437 2.01 -32.72 -18.50
N LEU A 438 2.92 -33.68 -18.28
CA LEU A 438 3.00 -34.92 -19.07
C LEU A 438 1.76 -35.80 -18.90
N ILE A 439 1.23 -35.94 -17.67
CA ILE A 439 -0.01 -36.68 -17.40
C ILE A 439 -1.19 -36.09 -18.17
N ALA A 440 -1.25 -34.76 -18.34
CA ALA A 440 -2.33 -34.09 -19.04
C ALA A 440 -2.47 -34.49 -20.53
N TYR A 441 -1.44 -35.13 -21.12
CA TYR A 441 -1.52 -35.67 -22.48
C TYR A 441 -2.38 -36.94 -22.59
N ASP A 442 -2.67 -37.61 -21.48
CA ASP A 442 -3.50 -38.82 -21.42
C ASP A 442 -3.01 -39.94 -22.37
N ASP A 443 -1.69 -40.15 -22.41
CA ASP A 443 -1.03 -41.16 -23.26
C ASP A 443 -0.29 -42.19 -22.38
N SER A 444 -0.65 -43.46 -22.52
CA SER A 444 -0.04 -44.55 -21.75
C SER A 444 1.46 -44.70 -21.99
N LYS A 445 1.97 -44.40 -23.19
CA LYS A 445 3.41 -44.43 -23.49
C LYS A 445 4.18 -43.34 -22.77
N ILE A 446 3.56 -42.16 -22.61
CA ILE A 446 4.12 -41.07 -21.80
C ILE A 446 4.15 -41.52 -20.33
N ASN A 447 3.08 -42.15 -19.85
CA ASN A 447 3.00 -42.66 -18.47
C ASN A 447 4.08 -43.71 -18.17
N GLU A 448 4.32 -44.65 -19.09
CA GLU A 448 5.43 -45.61 -18.97
C GLU A 448 6.80 -44.91 -18.91
N ARG A 449 7.00 -43.88 -19.75
CA ARG A 449 8.25 -43.11 -19.79
C ARG A 449 8.45 -42.27 -18.52
N ILE A 450 7.40 -41.73 -17.90
CA ILE A 450 7.47 -41.05 -16.59
C ILE A 450 8.09 -41.98 -15.54
N ILE A 451 7.59 -43.21 -15.43
CA ILE A 451 8.12 -44.20 -14.48
C ILE A 451 9.58 -44.56 -14.81
N ALA A 452 9.90 -44.76 -16.09
CA ALA A 452 11.26 -45.06 -16.50
C ALA A 452 12.24 -43.91 -16.21
N THR A 453 11.84 -42.66 -16.43
CA THR A 453 12.66 -41.47 -16.14
C THR A 453 12.86 -41.27 -14.65
N ARG A 454 11.81 -41.48 -13.84
CA ARG A 454 11.91 -41.42 -12.37
C ARG A 454 12.95 -42.40 -11.80
N LYS A 455 13.10 -43.59 -12.40
CA LYS A 455 14.10 -44.58 -12.00
C LYS A 455 15.54 -44.16 -12.34
N LYS A 456 15.73 -43.20 -13.24
CA LYS A 456 17.06 -42.73 -13.68
C LYS A 456 17.52 -41.47 -12.93
N ASN A 457 16.60 -40.66 -12.44
CA ASN A 457 16.92 -39.44 -11.70
C ASN A 457 16.55 -39.62 -10.21
N ASP A 458 17.56 -39.87 -9.39
CA ASP A 458 17.43 -40.14 -7.96
C ASP A 458 16.77 -38.99 -7.18
N GLU A 459 16.89 -37.75 -7.66
CA GLU A 459 16.32 -36.57 -6.99
C GLU A 459 14.78 -36.61 -6.93
N LEU A 460 14.13 -37.33 -7.86
CA LEU A 460 12.66 -37.50 -7.88
C LEU A 460 12.15 -38.42 -6.78
N ASN A 461 13.04 -39.03 -5.99
CA ASN A 461 12.69 -39.96 -4.91
C ASN A 461 13.05 -39.42 -3.52
N LYS A 462 13.54 -38.18 -3.44
CA LYS A 462 14.04 -37.59 -2.19
C LYS A 462 13.01 -36.69 -1.52
N ASP A 463 13.04 -36.71 -0.18
CA ASP A 463 12.33 -35.80 0.72
C ASP A 463 10.82 -35.66 0.39
N TRP A 464 10.24 -34.52 0.75
CA TRP A 464 8.84 -34.20 0.51
C TRP A 464 8.45 -34.23 -0.97
N GLY A 465 9.40 -33.97 -1.87
CA GLY A 465 9.15 -33.92 -3.31
C GLY A 465 8.88 -35.30 -3.90
N GLY A 466 9.64 -36.31 -3.48
CA GLY A 466 9.41 -37.71 -3.86
C GLY A 466 8.08 -38.23 -3.31
N GLU A 467 7.75 -37.93 -2.06
CA GLU A 467 6.45 -38.29 -1.46
C GLU A 467 5.28 -37.62 -2.21
N ALA A 468 5.44 -36.35 -2.60
CA ALA A 468 4.44 -35.64 -3.39
C ALA A 468 4.29 -36.23 -4.80
N LEU A 469 5.39 -36.69 -5.41
CA LEU A 469 5.37 -37.37 -6.71
C LEU A 469 4.68 -38.74 -6.62
N ASP A 470 4.93 -39.52 -5.57
CA ASP A 470 4.22 -40.78 -5.30
C ASP A 470 2.72 -40.56 -5.26
N LYS A 471 2.30 -39.58 -4.46
CA LYS A 471 0.90 -39.21 -4.34
C LYS A 471 0.32 -38.80 -5.70
N LEU A 472 1.00 -37.91 -6.43
CA LEU A 472 0.56 -37.46 -7.74
C LEU A 472 0.36 -38.63 -8.72
N LEU A 473 1.29 -39.58 -8.75
CA LEU A 473 1.21 -40.74 -9.63
C LEU A 473 0.08 -41.70 -9.22
N ILE A 474 -0.06 -42.00 -7.92
CA ILE A 474 -1.17 -42.84 -7.41
C ILE A 474 -2.52 -42.21 -7.73
N ASP A 475 -2.68 -40.92 -7.46
CA ASP A 475 -3.92 -40.18 -7.68
C ASP A 475 -4.32 -40.17 -9.17
N ASN A 476 -3.37 -40.39 -10.08
CA ASN A 476 -3.58 -40.49 -11.52
C ASN A 476 -3.49 -41.94 -12.06
N GLY A 477 -3.64 -42.95 -11.19
CA GLY A 477 -3.81 -44.34 -11.61
C GLY A 477 -2.53 -45.09 -11.99
N PHE A 478 -1.35 -44.56 -11.66
CA PHE A 478 -0.09 -45.26 -11.92
C PHE A 478 0.15 -46.37 -10.88
N ASN A 479 0.64 -47.52 -11.36
CA ASN A 479 1.14 -48.56 -10.47
C ASN A 479 2.62 -48.34 -10.17
N ILE A 480 2.91 -47.71 -9.02
CA ILE A 480 4.28 -47.36 -8.60
C ILE A 480 4.97 -48.45 -7.76
N LYS A 481 4.34 -49.62 -7.54
CA LYS A 481 4.99 -50.75 -6.85
C LYS A 481 5.93 -51.48 -7.82
N ASN A 482 7.20 -51.06 -7.84
CA ASN A 482 8.41 -51.86 -8.10
C ASN A 482 9.69 -51.02 -8.07
#